data_AF-A0A4Q3EIE5-F1
#
_entry.id   AF-A0A4Q3EIE5-F1
#
_cell.length_a   1.000
_cell.length_b   1.000
_cell.length_c   1.000
_cell.angle_alpha   90.00
_cell.angle_beta   90.00
_cell.angle_gamma   90.00
#
_symmetry.space_group_name_H-M   'P 1'
#
loop_
_entity.id
_entity.type
_entity.pdbx_description
1 polymer ?
#
loop_
_entity_poly.entity_id
_entity_poly.type
_entity_poly.pdbx_seq_one_letter_code
_entity_poly.pdbx_strand_id
1 'polypeptide(L)'
;MALKSVPPFYTKLAMVLISMIALGYLVIHGKEILSPLIFAMLFSIMLLPLAKFFENKVRLPRGASSGIAVILFVAVIAGIIYLVGSQISNLASDWPQLRDQVTTSFANIQDWIAEHYDINATKQMNYVHSATSKILDGSTAAIGTTVLSVSSMLLFLIFMLIDTFFLLLYRRLLMRFLVAAFKDEHSGTVYDVVERIQYIIRKYITGLILEMTIVAAVVCTVFLIGGIKYAFLLGLLTGLFNIIPYIGIFTALLLSVLITFSTATIGKV
;
A
#
# COMPACT_ATOMS: atom_id res chain seq x y z
N MET A 1 -9.79 36.72 -48.22
CA MET A 1 -9.62 36.94 -46.77
C MET A 1 -10.80 36.29 -46.07
N ALA A 2 -10.68 35.03 -45.65
CA ALA A 2 -11.79 34.29 -45.04
C ALA A 2 -11.90 34.70 -43.56
N LEU A 3 -13.00 35.36 -43.19
CA LEU A 3 -13.34 35.69 -41.81
C LEU A 3 -13.51 34.38 -41.03
N LYS A 4 -12.55 34.07 -40.16
CA LYS A 4 -12.61 32.91 -39.25
C LYS A 4 -13.78 33.18 -38.29
N SER A 5 -14.94 32.56 -38.55
CA SER A 5 -16.13 32.72 -37.72
C SER A 5 -15.83 32.18 -36.32
N VAL A 6 -15.70 33.08 -35.35
CA VAL A 6 -15.51 32.69 -33.95
C VAL A 6 -16.84 32.09 -33.49
N PRO A 7 -16.88 30.83 -33.03
CA PRO A 7 -18.14 30.19 -32.65
C PRO A 7 -18.78 30.94 -31.48
N PRO A 8 -20.12 31.00 -31.41
CA PRO A 8 -20.86 31.61 -30.31
C PRO A 8 -20.42 31.06 -28.96
N PHE A 9 -20.49 31.88 -27.90
CA PHE A 9 -20.09 31.48 -26.55
C PHE A 9 -20.77 30.19 -26.09
N TYR A 10 -22.08 30.04 -26.34
CA TYR A 10 -22.84 28.84 -25.99
C TYR A 10 -22.32 27.58 -26.69
N THR A 11 -21.87 27.68 -27.94
CA THR A 11 -21.28 26.55 -28.68
C THR A 11 -19.93 26.16 -28.10
N LYS A 12 -19.07 27.14 -27.75
CA LYS A 12 -17.81 26.87 -27.06
C LYS A 12 -18.05 26.22 -25.70
N LEU A 13 -18.97 26.77 -24.92
CA LEU A 13 -19.32 26.25 -23.60
C LEU A 13 -19.87 24.81 -23.70
N ALA A 14 -20.77 24.54 -24.65
CA ALA A 14 -21.30 23.21 -24.89
C ALA A 14 -20.21 22.23 -25.31
N MET A 15 -19.30 22.60 -26.22
CA MET A 15 -18.17 21.74 -26.60
C MET A 15 -17.25 21.44 -25.41
N VAL A 16 -16.97 22.42 -24.56
CA VAL A 16 -16.15 22.23 -23.36
C VAL A 16 -16.85 21.30 -22.36
N LEU A 17 -18.14 21.47 -22.12
CA LEU A 17 -18.92 20.60 -21.24
C LEU A 17 -19.00 19.17 -21.77
N ILE A 18 -19.29 18.99 -23.06
CA ILE A 18 -19.30 17.68 -23.71
C ILE A 18 -17.92 17.02 -23.62
N SER A 19 -16.84 17.78 -23.85
CA SER A 19 -15.47 17.26 -23.72
C SER A 19 -15.15 16.84 -22.29
N MET A 20 -15.58 17.61 -21.29
CA MET A 20 -15.40 17.26 -19.88
C MET A 20 -16.20 16.00 -19.49
N ILE A 21 -17.45 15.88 -19.95
CA ILE A 21 -18.28 14.69 -19.70
C ILE A 21 -17.68 13.46 -20.38
N ALA A 22 -17.25 13.58 -21.64
CA ALA A 22 -16.61 12.51 -22.39
C ALA A 22 -15.30 12.06 -21.73
N LEU A 23 -14.48 13.01 -21.24
CA LEU A 23 -13.27 12.70 -20.47
C LEU A 23 -13.62 11.98 -19.16
N GLY A 24 -14.61 12.46 -18.41
CA GLY A 24 -15.06 11.81 -17.18
C GLY A 24 -15.53 10.38 -17.43
N TYR A 25 -16.32 10.17 -18.48
CA TYR A 25 -16.79 8.85 -18.91
C TYR A 25 -15.61 7.92 -19.27
N LEU A 26 -14.65 8.41 -20.08
CA LEU A 26 -13.44 7.67 -20.43
C LEU A 26 -12.60 7.31 -19.21
N VAL A 27 -12.48 8.18 -18.22
CA VAL A 27 -11.74 7.91 -16.98
C VAL A 27 -12.44 6.83 -16.15
N ILE A 28 -13.77 6.86 -16.04
CA ILE A 28 -14.54 5.85 -15.29
C ILE A 28 -14.38 4.46 -15.93
N HIS A 29 -14.52 4.37 -17.25
CA HIS A 29 -14.40 3.10 -17.97
C HIS A 29 -12.95 2.65 -18.15
N GLY A 30 -12.02 3.59 -18.27
CA GLY A 30 -10.59 3.34 -18.42
C GLY A 30 -9.85 3.12 -17.11
N LYS A 31 -10.52 3.18 -15.95
CA LYS A 31 -9.88 3.14 -14.62
C LYS A 31 -8.95 1.94 -14.42
N GLU A 32 -9.27 0.79 -14.99
CA GLU A 32 -8.50 -0.45 -14.82
C GLU A 32 -7.13 -0.38 -15.53
N ILE A 33 -7.03 0.41 -16.59
CA ILE A 33 -5.78 0.68 -17.32
C ILE A 33 -5.11 1.94 -16.76
N LEU A 34 -5.89 2.97 -16.45
CA LEU A 34 -5.39 4.25 -15.99
C LEU A 34 -4.79 4.17 -14.59
N SER A 35 -5.33 3.32 -13.71
CA SER A 35 -4.81 3.21 -12.34
C SER A 35 -3.41 2.61 -12.27
N PRO A 36 -3.08 1.43 -12.86
CA PRO A 36 -1.70 0.95 -12.92
C PRO A 36 -0.75 1.99 -13.54
N LEU A 37 -1.20 2.68 -14.61
CA LEU A 37 -0.40 3.69 -15.29
C LEU A 37 -0.08 4.90 -14.39
N ILE A 38 -1.04 5.37 -13.60
CA ILE A 38 -0.82 6.47 -12.64
C ILE A 38 0.17 6.06 -11.55
N PHE A 39 0.02 4.86 -10.98
CA PHE A 39 0.98 4.33 -10.03
C PHE A 39 2.36 4.11 -10.67
N ALA A 40 2.40 3.66 -11.92
CA ALA A 40 3.64 3.50 -12.67
C ALA A 40 4.33 4.84 -12.92
N MET A 41 3.59 5.92 -13.18
CA MET A 41 4.15 7.26 -13.25
C MET A 41 4.82 7.65 -11.93
N LEU A 42 4.14 7.44 -10.80
CA LEU A 42 4.69 7.69 -9.47
C LEU A 42 6.00 6.91 -9.24
N PHE A 43 5.98 5.59 -9.47
CA PHE A 43 7.16 4.73 -9.28
C PHE A 43 8.27 5.01 -10.29
N SER A 44 7.94 5.38 -11.53
CA SER A 44 8.96 5.78 -12.52
C SER A 44 9.72 7.03 -12.08
N ILE A 45 9.04 8.02 -11.49
CA ILE A 45 9.67 9.23 -10.95
C ILE A 45 10.57 8.89 -9.75
N MET A 46 10.08 7.98 -8.89
CA MET A 46 10.81 7.48 -7.71
C MET A 46 12.07 6.69 -8.10
N LEU A 47 11.98 5.82 -9.10
CA LEU A 47 13.05 4.93 -9.57
C LEU A 47 13.99 5.59 -10.58
N LEU A 48 13.64 6.76 -11.11
CA LEU A 48 14.48 7.51 -12.04
C LEU A 48 15.92 7.80 -11.54
N PRO A 49 16.20 8.18 -10.28
CA PRO A 49 17.59 8.33 -9.82
C PRO A 49 18.34 6.99 -9.83
N LEU A 50 17.68 5.88 -9.50
CA LEU A 50 18.29 4.55 -9.54
C LEU A 50 18.60 4.14 -11.00
N ALA A 51 17.65 4.33 -11.91
CA ALA A 51 17.89 4.10 -13.34
C ALA A 51 19.00 5.01 -13.90
N LYS A 52 19.03 6.30 -13.53
CA LYS A 52 20.12 7.23 -13.91
C LYS A 52 21.47 6.82 -13.31
N PHE A 53 21.49 6.25 -12.11
CA PHE A 53 22.72 5.74 -11.50
C PHE A 53 23.32 4.60 -12.35
N PHE A 54 22.50 3.64 -12.78
CA PHE A 54 22.95 2.57 -13.67
C PHE A 54 23.33 3.09 -15.07
N GLU A 55 22.58 4.05 -15.61
CA GLU A 55 22.86 4.64 -16.93
C GLU A 55 24.17 5.46 -16.92
N ASN A 56 24.39 6.29 -15.90
CA ASN A 56 25.51 7.24 -15.88
C ASN A 56 26.77 6.68 -15.19
N LYS A 57 26.62 5.97 -14.07
CA LYS A 57 27.74 5.49 -13.26
C LYS A 57 28.23 4.11 -13.70
N VAL A 58 27.29 3.22 -14.03
CA VAL A 58 27.60 1.85 -14.51
C VAL A 58 27.67 1.79 -16.05
N ARG A 59 27.26 2.87 -16.74
CA ARG A 59 27.31 3.02 -18.21
C ARG A 59 26.49 1.96 -18.96
N LEU A 60 25.40 1.49 -18.36
CA LEU A 60 24.51 0.52 -18.99
C LEU A 60 23.59 1.19 -20.03
N PRO A 61 23.19 0.46 -21.10
CA PRO A 61 22.20 0.98 -22.02
C PRO A 61 20.89 1.23 -21.27
N ARG A 62 20.11 2.18 -21.79
CA ARG A 62 18.93 2.69 -21.11
C ARG A 62 17.89 1.62 -20.78
N GLY A 63 17.69 0.64 -21.68
CA GLY A 63 16.83 -0.52 -21.42
C GLY A 63 17.28 -1.35 -20.23
N ALA A 64 18.57 -1.70 -20.17
CA ALA A 64 19.12 -2.45 -19.05
C ALA A 64 19.06 -1.65 -17.73
N SER A 65 19.37 -0.36 -17.78
CA SER A 65 19.31 0.53 -16.60
C SER A 65 17.89 0.61 -16.01
N SER A 66 16.88 0.79 -16.87
CA SER A 66 15.47 0.77 -16.45
C SER A 66 15.06 -0.60 -15.92
N GLY A 67 15.43 -1.69 -16.62
CA GLY A 67 15.10 -3.06 -16.23
C GLY A 67 15.67 -3.43 -14.86
N ILE A 68 16.95 -3.13 -14.62
CA ILE A 68 17.59 -3.37 -13.33
C ILE A 68 16.93 -2.56 -12.21
N ALA A 69 16.58 -1.29 -12.46
CA ALA A 69 15.88 -0.48 -11.47
C ALA A 69 14.51 -1.09 -11.08
N VAL A 70 13.74 -1.59 -12.06
CA VAL A 70 12.46 -2.28 -11.79
C VAL A 70 12.69 -3.62 -11.10
N ILE A 71 13.66 -4.43 -11.52
CA ILE A 71 13.98 -5.73 -10.89
C ILE A 71 14.39 -5.53 -9.43
N LEU A 72 15.24 -4.54 -9.13
CA LEU A 72 15.61 -4.21 -7.75
C LEU A 72 14.41 -3.78 -6.92
N PHE A 73 13.52 -2.98 -7.50
CA PHE A 73 12.28 -2.60 -6.82
C PHE A 73 11.39 -3.81 -6.51
N VAL A 74 11.23 -4.73 -7.46
CA VAL A 74 10.52 -6.00 -7.25
C VAL A 74 11.20 -6.84 -6.18
N ALA A 75 12.53 -6.93 -6.18
CA ALA A 75 13.28 -7.69 -5.19
C ALA A 75 13.08 -7.12 -3.77
N VAL A 76 13.05 -5.79 -3.61
CA VAL A 76 12.76 -5.14 -2.32
C VAL A 76 11.34 -5.47 -1.85
N ILE A 77 10.33 -5.34 -2.72
CA ILE A 77 8.94 -5.69 -2.39
C ILE A 77 8.82 -7.17 -2.02
N ALA A 78 9.39 -8.06 -2.83
CA ALA A 78 9.37 -9.49 -2.59
C ALA A 78 10.07 -9.85 -1.27
N GLY A 79 11.19 -9.19 -0.94
CA GLY A 79 11.86 -9.33 0.34
C GLY A 79 10.99 -8.92 1.52
N ILE A 80 10.29 -7.79 1.42
CA ILE A 80 9.35 -7.34 2.46
C ILE A 80 8.19 -8.33 2.61
N ILE A 81 7.58 -8.77 1.50
CA ILE A 81 6.49 -9.75 1.52
C ILE A 81 6.95 -11.08 2.14
N TYR A 82 8.15 -11.56 1.79
CA TYR A 82 8.71 -12.76 2.36
C TYR A 82 8.94 -12.63 3.87
N LEU A 83 9.54 -11.52 4.30
CA LEU A 83 9.77 -11.25 5.72
C LEU A 83 8.45 -11.20 6.50
N VAL A 84 7.47 -10.42 6.03
CA VAL A 84 6.14 -10.34 6.66
C VAL A 84 5.44 -11.70 6.65
N GLY A 85 5.46 -12.41 5.52
CA GLY A 85 4.84 -13.73 5.37
C GLY A 85 5.42 -14.77 6.32
N SER A 86 6.75 -14.79 6.48
CA SER A 86 7.42 -15.70 7.43
C SER A 86 7.00 -15.44 8.88
N GLN A 87 6.85 -14.17 9.26
CA GLN A 87 6.43 -13.78 10.60
C GLN A 87 4.95 -14.06 10.85
N ILE A 88 4.09 -13.82 9.84
CA ILE A 88 2.67 -14.19 9.90
C ILE A 88 2.51 -15.71 10.03
N SER A 89 3.32 -16.50 9.33
CA SER A 89 3.30 -17.96 9.45
C SER A 89 3.61 -18.42 10.88
N ASN A 90 4.60 -17.79 11.54
CA ASN A 90 4.93 -18.08 12.94
C ASN A 90 3.77 -17.68 13.88
N LEU A 91 3.15 -16.52 13.64
CA LEU A 91 1.97 -16.11 14.40
C LEU A 91 0.79 -17.07 14.19
N ALA A 92 0.60 -17.57 12.97
CA ALA A 92 -0.44 -18.54 12.65
C ALA A 92 -0.22 -19.89 13.34
N SER A 93 1.03 -20.33 13.52
CA SER A 93 1.32 -21.53 14.34
C SER A 93 1.01 -21.33 15.82
N ASP A 94 1.10 -20.11 16.34
CA ASP A 94 0.73 -19.76 17.72
C ASP A 94 -0.80 -19.51 17.88
N TRP A 95 -1.58 -19.55 16.79
CA TRP A 95 -3.02 -19.26 16.80
C TRP A 95 -3.85 -20.15 17.75
N PRO A 96 -3.61 -21.48 17.85
CA PRO A 96 -4.33 -22.32 18.81
C PRO A 96 -4.11 -21.88 20.26
N GLN A 97 -2.88 -21.50 20.62
CA GLN A 97 -2.58 -20.99 21.98
C GLN A 97 -3.27 -19.66 22.25
N LEU A 98 -3.32 -18.75 21.26
CA LEU A 98 -4.08 -17.51 21.38
C LEU A 98 -5.57 -17.79 21.66
N ARG A 99 -6.15 -18.77 20.96
CA ARG A 99 -7.55 -19.17 21.18
C ARG A 99 -7.77 -19.66 22.61
N ASP A 100 -6.91 -20.54 23.10
CA ASP A 100 -7.01 -21.12 24.44
C ASP A 100 -6.81 -20.05 25.54
N GLN A 101 -5.92 -19.10 25.30
CA GLN A 101 -5.69 -17.98 26.22
C GLN A 101 -6.89 -17.04 26.28
N VAL A 102 -7.52 -16.76 25.14
CA VAL A 102 -8.74 -15.93 25.06
C VAL A 102 -9.91 -16.62 25.76
N THR A 103 -10.13 -17.91 25.52
CA THR A 103 -11.23 -18.66 26.17
C THR A 103 -11.03 -18.74 27.68
N THR A 104 -9.80 -19.02 28.14
CA THR A 104 -9.48 -19.11 29.58
C THR A 104 -9.60 -17.76 30.28
N SER A 105 -9.06 -16.69 29.68
CA SER A 105 -9.16 -15.34 30.26
C SER A 105 -10.60 -14.86 30.29
N PHE A 106 -11.39 -15.20 29.27
CA PHE A 106 -12.82 -14.89 29.26
C PHE A 106 -13.55 -15.65 30.38
N ALA A 107 -13.29 -16.94 30.57
CA ALA A 107 -13.85 -17.72 31.68
C ALA A 107 -13.51 -17.11 33.05
N ASN A 108 -12.25 -16.73 33.28
CA ASN A 108 -11.84 -16.08 34.53
C ASN A 108 -12.55 -14.74 34.78
N ILE A 109 -12.80 -13.95 33.73
CA ILE A 109 -13.58 -12.71 33.83
C ILE A 109 -15.04 -13.02 34.17
N GLN A 110 -15.62 -14.07 33.58
CA GLN A 110 -16.99 -14.50 33.93
C GLN A 110 -17.08 -14.94 35.38
N ASP A 111 -16.13 -15.75 35.84
CA ASP A 111 -16.08 -16.23 37.23
C ASP A 111 -15.97 -15.05 38.21
N TRP A 112 -15.11 -14.06 37.90
CA TRP A 112 -14.98 -12.84 38.70
C TRP A 112 -16.26 -11.99 38.72
N ILE A 113 -16.94 -11.85 37.57
CA ILE A 113 -18.23 -11.13 37.48
C ILE A 113 -19.33 -11.87 38.24
N ALA A 114 -19.38 -13.20 38.13
CA ALA A 114 -20.36 -14.04 38.82
C ALA A 114 -20.16 -13.95 40.34
N GLU A 115 -18.90 -14.01 40.80
CA GLU A 115 -18.54 -13.91 42.23
C GLU A 115 -18.84 -12.53 42.83
N HIS A 116 -18.69 -11.45 42.05
CA HIS A 116 -18.82 -10.08 42.57
C HIS A 116 -20.18 -9.41 42.28
N TYR A 117 -20.94 -9.90 41.30
CA TYR A 117 -22.18 -9.25 40.83
C TYR A 117 -23.38 -10.19 40.62
N ASP A 118 -23.25 -11.50 40.89
CA ASP A 118 -24.33 -12.51 40.82
C ASP A 118 -25.04 -12.59 39.45
N ILE A 119 -24.29 -12.36 38.36
CA ILE A 119 -24.78 -12.40 36.97
C ILE A 119 -24.51 -13.78 36.34
N ASN A 120 -25.54 -14.39 35.75
CA ASN A 120 -25.51 -15.77 35.23
C ASN A 120 -24.60 -15.96 33.99
N ALA A 121 -23.50 -16.70 34.16
CA ALA A 121 -22.45 -17.01 33.18
C ALA A 121 -22.93 -17.74 31.90
N THR A 122 -24.06 -18.45 31.97
CA THR A 122 -24.55 -19.33 30.89
C THR A 122 -24.95 -18.57 29.62
N LYS A 123 -25.34 -17.29 29.72
CA LYS A 123 -25.69 -16.45 28.54
C LYS A 123 -24.47 -15.85 27.83
N GLN A 124 -23.31 -15.77 28.48
CA GLN A 124 -22.09 -15.18 27.92
C GLN A 124 -21.31 -16.17 27.03
N MET A 125 -21.35 -17.47 27.35
CA MET A 125 -20.66 -18.52 26.59
C MET A 125 -21.20 -18.69 25.16
N ASN A 126 -22.50 -18.47 24.96
CA ASN A 126 -23.13 -18.55 23.64
C ASN A 126 -22.66 -17.45 22.68
N TYR A 127 -22.26 -16.28 23.16
CA TYR A 127 -21.75 -15.19 22.32
C TYR A 127 -20.34 -15.50 21.78
N VAL A 128 -19.47 -16.08 22.59
CA VAL A 128 -18.10 -16.48 22.17
C VAL A 128 -18.16 -17.65 21.19
N HIS A 129 -18.99 -18.65 21.45
CA HIS A 129 -19.13 -19.78 20.55
C HIS A 129 -19.70 -19.36 19.18
N SER A 130 -20.67 -18.45 19.17
CA SER A 130 -21.28 -17.91 17.96
C SER A 130 -20.35 -16.99 17.16
N ALA A 131 -19.47 -16.22 17.84
CA ALA A 131 -18.46 -15.40 17.17
C ALA A 131 -17.35 -16.27 16.57
N THR A 132 -16.93 -17.31 17.29
CA THR A 132 -15.89 -18.25 16.85
C THR A 132 -16.38 -19.10 15.67
N SER A 133 -17.62 -19.58 15.70
CA SER A 133 -18.20 -20.37 14.60
C SER A 133 -18.41 -19.54 13.33
N LYS A 134 -18.84 -18.27 13.45
CA LYS A 134 -18.97 -17.36 12.29
C LYS A 134 -17.65 -17.07 11.58
N ILE A 135 -16.52 -17.03 12.31
CA ILE A 135 -15.19 -16.87 11.72
C ILE A 135 -14.77 -18.13 10.94
N LEU A 136 -15.13 -19.31 11.46
CA LEU A 136 -14.84 -20.60 10.81
C LEU A 136 -15.75 -20.89 9.61
N ASP A 137 -17.03 -20.53 9.69
CA ASP A 137 -18.03 -20.76 8.62
C ASP A 137 -17.87 -19.79 7.44
N GLY A 138 -17.27 -18.62 7.66
CA GLY A 138 -16.93 -17.67 6.59
C GLY A 138 -15.75 -18.12 5.70
N SER A 139 -15.03 -19.18 6.07
CA SER A 139 -13.75 -19.56 5.47
C SER A 139 -13.85 -20.02 4.01
N THR A 140 -14.90 -20.74 3.60
CA THR A 140 -15.00 -21.30 2.24
C THR A 140 -15.42 -20.27 1.19
N ALA A 141 -16.34 -19.35 1.53
CA ALA A 141 -16.69 -18.20 0.68
C ALA A 141 -15.57 -17.13 0.66
N ALA A 142 -14.83 -17.00 1.76
CA ALA A 142 -13.66 -16.13 1.84
C ALA A 142 -12.51 -16.61 0.94
N ILE A 143 -12.30 -17.91 0.77
CA ILE A 143 -11.22 -18.44 -0.09
C ILE A 143 -11.44 -18.04 -1.56
N GLY A 144 -12.66 -18.21 -2.09
CA GLY A 144 -12.96 -17.84 -3.49
C GLY A 144 -12.81 -16.34 -3.77
N THR A 145 -13.29 -15.50 -2.86
CA THR A 145 -13.15 -14.03 -2.95
C THR A 145 -11.71 -13.57 -2.75
N THR A 146 -10.93 -14.25 -1.91
CA THR A 146 -9.50 -14.00 -1.73
C THR A 146 -8.70 -14.33 -2.98
N VAL A 147 -8.94 -15.49 -3.61
CA VAL A 147 -8.23 -15.90 -4.84
C VAL A 147 -8.48 -14.90 -5.97
N LEU A 148 -9.72 -14.45 -6.16
CA LEU A 148 -10.06 -13.44 -7.16
C LEU A 148 -9.38 -12.09 -6.86
N SER A 149 -9.34 -11.68 -5.60
CA SER A 149 -8.70 -10.42 -5.17
C SER A 149 -7.18 -10.44 -5.33
N VAL A 150 -6.54 -11.58 -5.02
CA VAL A 150 -5.10 -11.76 -5.24
C VAL A 150 -4.78 -11.76 -6.72
N SER A 151 -5.61 -12.40 -7.55
CA SER A 151 -5.42 -12.45 -9.00
C SER A 151 -5.51 -11.05 -9.64
N SER A 152 -6.51 -10.25 -9.26
CA SER A 152 -6.65 -8.88 -9.77
C SER A 152 -5.51 -7.98 -9.29
N MET A 153 -5.07 -8.13 -8.04
CA MET A 153 -3.92 -7.40 -7.49
C MET A 153 -2.61 -7.78 -8.19
N LEU A 154 -2.43 -9.06 -8.53
CA LEU A 154 -1.28 -9.52 -9.31
C LEU A 154 -1.27 -8.93 -10.72
N LEU A 155 -2.41 -8.91 -11.41
CA LEU A 155 -2.51 -8.26 -12.71
C LEU A 155 -2.18 -6.76 -12.59
N PHE A 156 -2.78 -6.07 -11.63
CA PHE A 156 -2.48 -4.66 -11.36
C PHE A 156 -0.98 -4.43 -11.14
N LEU A 157 -0.33 -5.26 -10.32
CA LEU A 157 1.10 -5.17 -10.04
C LEU A 157 1.94 -5.40 -11.31
N ILE A 158 1.60 -6.42 -12.11
CA ILE A 158 2.31 -6.72 -13.37
C ILE A 158 2.19 -5.54 -14.35
N PHE A 159 0.98 -5.03 -14.58
CA PHE A 159 0.76 -3.88 -15.46
C PHE A 159 1.52 -2.65 -14.95
N MET A 160 1.42 -2.34 -13.66
CA MET A 160 2.14 -1.23 -13.05
C MET A 160 3.65 -1.35 -13.22
N LEU A 161 4.23 -2.54 -13.06
CA LEU A 161 5.67 -2.77 -13.23
C LEU A 161 6.11 -2.64 -14.69
N ILE A 162 5.33 -3.19 -15.62
CA ILE A 162 5.57 -3.08 -17.07
C ILE A 162 5.50 -1.61 -17.50
N ASP A 163 4.46 -0.90 -17.08
CA ASP A 163 4.29 0.53 -17.36
C ASP A 163 5.44 1.33 -16.75
N THR A 164 5.86 1.02 -15.52
CA THR A 164 6.99 1.69 -14.86
C THR A 164 8.26 1.54 -15.69
N PHE A 165 8.53 0.32 -16.18
CA PHE A 165 9.65 0.04 -17.05
C PHE A 165 9.58 0.86 -18.35
N PHE A 166 8.42 0.87 -19.03
CA PHE A 166 8.26 1.61 -20.28
C PHE A 166 8.33 3.12 -20.10
N LEU A 167 7.76 3.66 -19.02
CA LEU A 167 7.85 5.07 -18.67
C LEU A 167 9.32 5.49 -18.44
N LEU A 168 10.11 4.66 -17.73
CA LEU A 168 11.55 4.89 -17.55
C LEU A 168 12.32 4.79 -18.87
N LEU A 169 12.04 3.75 -19.66
CA LEU A 169 12.67 3.50 -20.96
C LEU A 169 12.39 4.64 -21.95
N TYR A 170 11.15 5.13 -22.02
CA TYR A 170 10.70 6.13 -22.98
C TYR A 170 10.57 7.54 -22.41
N ARG A 171 11.04 7.82 -21.18
CA ARG A 171 11.00 9.15 -20.50
C ARG A 171 11.39 10.38 -21.34
N ARG A 172 12.22 10.22 -22.38
CA ARG A 172 12.65 11.32 -23.28
C ARG A 172 11.62 11.56 -24.37
N LEU A 173 11.03 10.47 -24.90
CA LEU A 173 9.92 10.54 -25.85
C LEU A 173 8.68 11.14 -25.19
N LEU A 174 8.36 10.72 -23.97
CA LEU A 174 7.23 11.26 -23.20
C LEU A 174 7.38 12.75 -22.92
N MET A 175 8.58 13.20 -22.54
CA MET A 175 8.84 14.62 -22.36
C MET A 175 8.68 15.42 -23.66
N ARG A 176 9.20 14.90 -24.78
CA ARG A 176 9.03 15.52 -26.10
C ARG A 176 7.56 15.59 -26.52
N PHE A 177 6.81 14.51 -26.30
CA PHE A 177 5.37 14.45 -26.57
C PHE A 177 4.61 15.51 -25.76
N LEU A 178 4.93 15.63 -24.47
CA LEU A 178 4.29 16.61 -23.60
C LEU A 178 4.59 18.04 -24.06
N VAL A 179 5.84 18.35 -24.39
CA VAL A 179 6.25 19.67 -24.89
C VAL A 179 5.58 20.01 -26.22
N ALA A 180 5.45 19.02 -27.11
CA ALA A 180 4.81 19.19 -28.42
C ALA A 180 3.29 19.50 -28.33
N ALA A 181 2.65 19.26 -27.19
CA ALA A 181 1.25 19.63 -26.97
C ALA A 181 1.06 21.14 -26.70
N PHE A 182 2.14 21.88 -26.46
CA PHE A 182 2.13 23.32 -26.19
C PHE A 182 2.80 24.10 -27.31
N LYS A 183 2.56 25.41 -27.37
CA LYS A 183 3.27 26.30 -28.30
C LYS A 183 4.75 26.38 -27.93
N ASP A 184 5.61 26.53 -28.93
CA ASP A 184 7.07 26.54 -28.77
C ASP A 184 7.56 27.54 -27.70
N GLU A 185 6.90 28.72 -27.61
CA GLU A 185 7.15 29.77 -26.61
C GLU A 185 7.10 29.28 -25.16
N HIS A 186 6.30 28.24 -24.87
CA HIS A 186 6.09 27.71 -23.52
C HIS A 186 6.94 26.47 -23.23
N SER A 187 7.76 26.00 -24.18
CA SER A 187 8.51 24.75 -24.05
C SER A 187 9.41 24.73 -22.81
N GLY A 188 10.14 25.82 -22.54
CA GLY A 188 11.00 25.94 -21.35
C GLY A 188 10.21 25.81 -20.06
N THR A 189 9.07 26.51 -19.97
CA THR A 189 8.16 26.44 -18.82
C THR A 189 7.65 25.01 -18.58
N VAL A 190 7.32 24.27 -19.65
CA VAL A 190 6.88 22.87 -19.51
C VAL A 190 7.99 21.99 -18.94
N TYR A 191 9.24 22.14 -19.39
CA TYR A 191 10.39 21.43 -18.81
C TYR A 191 10.56 21.74 -17.32
N ASP A 192 10.55 23.01 -16.95
CA ASP A 192 10.75 23.46 -15.57
C ASP A 192 9.65 22.95 -14.63
N VAL A 193 8.39 22.99 -15.09
CA VAL A 193 7.24 22.50 -14.32
C VAL A 193 7.33 21.00 -14.11
N VAL A 194 7.64 20.22 -15.15
CA VAL A 194 7.76 18.76 -15.04
C VAL A 194 8.91 18.38 -14.11
N GLU A 195 10.07 19.04 -14.24
CA GLU A 195 11.20 18.78 -13.36
C GLU A 195 10.87 19.12 -11.90
N ARG A 196 10.18 20.24 -11.66
CA ARG A 196 9.72 20.63 -10.32
C ARG A 196 8.74 19.61 -9.74
N ILE A 197 7.79 19.12 -10.53
CA ILE A 197 6.85 18.05 -10.10
C ILE A 197 7.63 16.79 -9.73
N GLN A 198 8.56 16.36 -10.59
CA GLN A 198 9.38 15.18 -10.33
C GLN A 198 10.24 15.33 -9.07
N TYR A 199 10.79 16.52 -8.83
CA TYR A 199 11.56 16.84 -7.64
C TYR A 199 10.71 16.76 -6.37
N ILE A 200 9.52 17.39 -6.36
CA ILE A 200 8.60 17.39 -5.22
C ILE A 200 8.16 15.96 -4.90
N ILE A 201 7.70 15.21 -5.91
CA ILE A 201 7.27 13.82 -5.74
C ILE A 201 8.40 12.97 -5.16
N ARG A 202 9.61 13.09 -5.72
CA ARG A 202 10.77 12.33 -5.22
C ARG A 202 11.12 12.67 -3.79
N LYS A 203 11.16 13.95 -3.44
CA LYS A 203 11.45 14.40 -2.06
C LYS A 203 10.39 13.92 -1.08
N TYR A 204 9.12 13.98 -1.47
CA TYR A 204 8.02 13.46 -0.68
C TYR A 204 8.15 11.95 -0.43
N ILE A 205 8.32 11.14 -1.49
CA ILE A 205 8.44 9.68 -1.35
C ILE A 205 9.70 9.29 -0.57
N THR A 206 10.82 9.99 -0.79
CA THR A 206 12.06 9.73 -0.02
C THR A 206 11.84 10.04 1.47
N GLY A 207 11.15 11.14 1.77
CA GLY A 207 10.75 11.49 3.14
C GLY A 207 9.84 10.43 3.76
N LEU A 208 8.87 9.93 2.99
CA LEU A 208 7.94 8.88 3.41
C LEU A 208 8.68 7.57 3.72
N ILE A 209 9.58 7.11 2.84
CA ILE A 209 10.38 5.90 3.09
C ILE A 209 11.27 6.07 4.33
N LEU A 210 11.89 7.25 4.49
CA LEU A 210 12.72 7.55 5.65
C LEU A 210 11.89 7.52 6.94
N GLU A 211 10.72 8.17 6.93
CA GLU A 211 9.77 8.17 8.04
C GLU A 211 9.34 6.74 8.41
N MET A 212 8.91 5.93 7.43
CA MET A 212 8.51 4.53 7.65
C MET A 212 9.65 3.72 8.26
N THR A 213 10.88 3.94 7.81
CA THR A 213 12.07 3.26 8.33
C THR A 213 12.34 3.65 9.78
N ILE A 214 12.24 4.95 10.10
CA ILE A 214 12.41 5.46 11.47
C ILE A 214 11.32 4.91 12.38
N VAL A 215 10.05 4.98 11.98
CA VAL A 215 8.93 4.46 12.77
C VAL A 215 9.07 2.96 12.99
N ALA A 216 9.37 2.19 11.94
CA ALA A 216 9.58 0.74 12.07
C ALA A 216 10.73 0.41 13.02
N ALA A 217 11.86 1.12 12.92
CA ALA A 217 13.00 0.90 13.79
C ALA A 217 12.70 1.25 15.26
N VAL A 218 12.05 2.40 15.51
CA VAL A 218 11.68 2.84 16.86
C VAL A 218 10.70 1.88 17.50
N VAL A 219 9.59 1.54 16.81
CA VAL A 219 8.57 0.62 17.35
C VAL A 219 9.14 -0.77 17.56
N CYS A 220 9.93 -1.28 16.62
CA CYS A 220 10.63 -2.56 16.79
C CYS A 220 11.53 -2.55 18.04
N THR A 221 12.32 -1.50 18.23
CA THR A 221 13.22 -1.37 19.39
C THR A 221 12.43 -1.32 20.70
N VAL A 222 11.35 -0.53 20.76
CA VAL A 222 10.48 -0.45 21.94
C VAL A 222 9.87 -1.81 22.28
N PHE A 223 9.38 -2.56 21.29
CA PHE A 223 8.80 -3.88 21.49
C PHE A 223 9.83 -4.95 21.86
N LEU A 224 11.06 -4.87 21.32
CA LEU A 224 12.15 -5.74 21.71
C LEU A 224 12.54 -5.52 23.19
N ILE A 225 12.65 -4.26 23.63
CA ILE A 225 12.94 -3.91 25.03
C ILE A 225 11.79 -4.37 25.94
N GLY A 226 10.55 -4.22 25.49
CA GLY A 226 9.36 -4.68 26.21
C GLY A 226 9.15 -6.20 26.23
N GLY A 227 10.03 -6.99 25.58
CA GLY A 227 9.90 -8.44 25.52
C GLY A 227 8.68 -8.94 24.73
N ILE A 228 8.12 -8.11 23.85
CA ILE A 228 6.92 -8.44 23.08
C ILE A 228 7.32 -9.41 21.94
N LYS A 229 6.68 -10.58 21.89
CA LYS A 229 6.84 -11.51 20.77
C LYS A 229 6.46 -10.83 19.46
N TYR A 230 7.15 -11.20 18.37
CA TYR A 230 6.92 -10.63 17.04
C TYR A 230 7.19 -9.11 16.94
N ALA A 231 8.05 -8.55 17.80
CA ALA A 231 8.45 -7.13 17.78
C ALA A 231 8.86 -6.63 16.38
N PHE A 232 9.62 -7.44 15.62
CA PHE A 232 10.04 -7.09 14.26
C PHE A 232 8.87 -7.00 13.28
N LEU A 233 7.96 -7.98 13.32
CA LEU A 233 6.73 -7.97 12.50
C LEU A 233 5.88 -6.74 12.81
N LEU A 234 5.62 -6.52 14.10
CA LEU A 234 4.79 -5.43 14.56
C LEU A 234 5.41 -4.07 14.22
N GLY A 235 6.72 -3.89 14.45
CA GLY A 235 7.44 -2.68 14.05
C GLY A 235 7.38 -2.42 12.54
N LEU A 236 7.64 -3.45 11.73
CA LEU A 236 7.58 -3.35 10.27
C LEU A 236 6.17 -2.99 9.78
N LEU A 237 5.12 -3.67 10.27
CA LEU A 237 3.74 -3.37 9.90
C LEU A 237 3.32 -1.97 10.35
N THR A 238 3.75 -1.54 11.53
CA THR A 238 3.50 -0.18 12.02
C THR A 238 4.09 0.86 11.07
N GLY A 239 5.37 0.71 10.70
CA GLY A 239 6.03 1.60 9.76
C GLY A 239 5.39 1.57 8.37
N LEU A 240 5.07 0.38 7.85
CA LEU A 240 4.43 0.22 6.54
C LEU A 240 3.06 0.89 6.48
N PHE A 241 2.21 0.64 7.48
CA PHE A 241 0.86 1.17 7.51
C PHE A 241 0.79 2.63 7.94
N ASN A 242 1.87 3.20 8.50
CA ASN A 242 1.93 4.63 8.82
C ASN A 242 1.90 5.53 7.56
N ILE A 243 2.11 4.95 6.36
CA ILE A 243 1.85 5.64 5.09
C ILE A 243 0.45 6.25 5.04
N ILE A 244 -0.54 5.54 5.58
CA ILE A 244 -1.91 6.03 5.68
C ILE A 244 -2.08 6.53 7.11
N PRO A 245 -2.19 7.85 7.34
CA PRO A 245 -2.35 8.41 8.67
C PRO A 245 -3.45 7.69 9.46
N TYR A 246 -3.20 7.47 10.75
CA TYR A 246 -4.06 6.74 11.69
C TYR A 246 -4.15 5.22 11.46
N ILE A 247 -4.27 4.73 10.22
CA ILE A 247 -4.40 3.28 9.96
C ILE A 247 -3.22 2.51 10.55
N GLY A 248 -2.00 3.00 10.36
CA GLY A 248 -0.81 2.31 10.87
C GLY A 248 -0.77 2.16 12.37
N ILE A 249 -1.08 3.23 13.11
CA ILE A 249 -1.10 3.20 14.56
C ILE A 249 -2.22 2.30 15.08
N PHE A 250 -3.43 2.40 14.50
CA PHE A 250 -4.57 1.56 14.91
C PHE A 250 -4.33 0.07 14.66
N THR A 251 -3.85 -0.30 13.48
CA THR A 251 -3.57 -1.70 13.12
C THR A 251 -2.43 -2.26 13.96
N ALA A 252 -1.35 -1.50 14.14
CA ALA A 252 -0.25 -1.88 15.02
C ALA A 252 -0.70 -2.09 16.46
N LEU A 253 -1.49 -1.17 17.02
CA LEU A 253 -1.99 -1.25 18.38
C LEU A 253 -2.89 -2.47 18.55
N LEU A 254 -3.82 -2.69 17.63
CA LEU A 254 -4.70 -3.86 17.65
C LEU A 254 -3.91 -5.17 17.61
N LEU A 255 -2.97 -5.30 16.67
CA LEU A 255 -2.13 -6.50 16.56
C LEU A 255 -1.25 -6.68 17.80
N SER A 256 -0.67 -5.60 18.33
CA SER A 256 0.19 -5.64 19.51
C SER A 256 -0.58 -6.05 20.76
N VAL A 257 -1.80 -5.54 20.95
CA VAL A 257 -2.68 -5.94 22.06
C VAL A 257 -3.03 -7.41 21.96
N LEU A 258 -3.44 -7.89 20.78
CA LEU A 258 -3.78 -9.30 20.57
C LEU A 258 -2.59 -10.22 20.85
N ILE A 259 -1.40 -9.89 20.33
CA ILE A 259 -0.19 -10.70 20.52
C ILE A 259 0.30 -10.65 21.96
N THR A 260 0.32 -9.47 22.58
CA THR A 260 0.75 -9.31 23.98
C THR A 260 -0.18 -10.07 24.91
N PHE A 261 -1.49 -9.99 24.67
CA PHE A 261 -2.50 -10.73 25.42
C PHE A 261 -2.35 -12.26 25.25
N SER A 262 -2.10 -12.74 24.02
CA SER A 262 -1.77 -14.15 23.76
C SER A 262 -0.57 -14.64 24.57
N THR A 263 0.45 -13.78 24.66
CA THR A 263 1.77 -14.15 25.17
C THR A 263 1.91 -13.89 26.68
N ALA A 264 0.98 -13.15 27.31
CA ALA A 264 1.07 -12.70 28.70
C ALA A 264 1.23 -13.82 29.73
N THR A 265 0.82 -15.06 29.43
CA THR A 265 1.01 -16.22 30.33
C THR A 265 2.43 -16.79 30.26
N ILE A 266 3.16 -16.57 29.16
CA ILE A 266 4.53 -17.09 28.95
C ILE A 266 5.55 -16.32 29.80
N GLY A 267 5.23 -15.10 30.24
CA GLY A 267 6.09 -14.25 31.08
C GLY A 267 6.00 -14.49 32.59
N LYS A 268 5.21 -15.46 33.06
CA LYS A 268 5.16 -15.87 34.48
C LYS A 268 5.83 -17.23 34.67
N VAL A 269 7.16 -17.23 34.60
CA VAL A 269 8.05 -18.13 35.36
C VAL A 269 9.07 -17.26 36.06
#